data_AF-A0A8S3XJL4-F1
#
_entry.id   AF-A0A8S3XJL4-F1
#
_cell.length_a   1.000
_cell.length_b   1.000
_cell.length_c   1.000
_cell.angle_alpha   90.00
_cell.angle_beta   90.00
_cell.angle_gamma   90.00
#
_symmetry.space_group_name_H-M   'P 1'
#
loop_
_entity.id
_entity.type
_entity.pdbx_description
1 polymer ?
#
loop_
_entity_poly.entity_id
_entity_poly.type
_entity_poly.pdbx_seq_one_letter_code
_entity_poly.pdbx_strand_id
1 'polypeptide(L)' 'MYEDNSRAMHSFKTHYTVLMGDFKAKLSTRESGELKLGKFGIRQRNPRGQQLADFMEKEGLFMMNSFFQKRPHRK' A
#
# COMPACT_ATOMS: atom_id res chain seq x y z
N MET A 1 -1.57 -13.91 -6.94
CA MET A 1 -2.19 -12.57 -7.12
C MET A 1 -1.13 -11.46 -7.14
N TYR A 2 -0.32 -11.28 -6.10
CA TYR A 2 0.73 -10.24 -6.12
C TYR A 2 1.89 -10.53 -7.08
N GLU A 3 2.11 -11.79 -7.45
CA GLU A 3 3.12 -12.19 -8.44
C GLU A 3 2.84 -11.65 -9.84
N ASP A 4 1.58 -11.67 -10.29
CA ASP A 4 1.19 -11.11 -11.58
C ASP A 4 1.38 -9.58 -11.61
N ASN A 5 1.11 -8.91 -10.49
CA ASN A 5 1.35 -7.47 -10.34
C ASN A 5 2.85 -7.16 -10.42
N SER A 6 3.70 -7.92 -9.71
CA SER A 6 5.15 -7.78 -9.78
C SER A 6 5.65 -8.01 -11.21
N ARG A 7 5.20 -9.09 -11.87
CA ARG A 7 5.53 -9.37 -13.26
C ARG A 7 5.14 -8.22 -14.19
N ALA A 8 3.93 -7.69 -14.06
CA ALA A 8 3.46 -6.56 -14.87
C ALA A 8 4.30 -5.29 -14.63
N MET A 9 4.65 -5.00 -13.37
CA MET A 9 5.51 -3.86 -13.03
C MET A 9 6.91 -3.98 -13.62
N HIS A 10 7.50 -5.17 -13.62
CA HIS A 10 8.85 -5.42 -14.16
C HIS A 10 8.87 -5.66 -15.67
N SER A 11 7.71 -5.75 -16.33
CA SER A 11 7.62 -5.98 -17.78
C SER A 11 8.05 -4.78 -18.62
N PHE A 12 7.98 -3.56 -18.05
CA PHE A 12 8.34 -2.34 -18.75
C PHE A 12 9.16 -1.42 -17.85
N LYS A 13 10.21 -0.80 -18.41
CA LYS A 13 10.95 0.24 -17.70
C LYS A 13 10.16 1.55 -17.78
N THR A 14 9.66 2.00 -16.64
CA THR A 14 8.92 3.26 -16.50
C THR A 14 9.66 4.20 -15.57
N HIS A 15 9.41 5.51 -15.70
CA HIS A 15 9.91 6.51 -14.75
C HIS A 15 9.11 6.54 -13.45
N TYR A 16 7.79 6.34 -13.55
CA TYR A 16 6.87 6.28 -12.43
C TYR A 16 5.91 5.11 -12.64
N THR A 17 5.67 4.35 -11.56
CA THR A 17 4.72 3.24 -11.56
C THR A 17 3.68 3.49 -10.50
N VAL A 18 2.41 3.50 -10.92
CA VAL A 18 1.27 3.64 -10.02
C VAL A 18 0.43 2.37 -10.13
N LEU A 19 0.42 1.59 -9.05
CA LEU A 19 -0.42 0.40 -8.95
C LEU A 19 -1.74 0.78 -8.25
N MET A 20 -2.86 0.65 -8.96
CA MET A 20 -4.19 0.95 -8.44
C MET A 20 -5.11 -0.26 -8.58
N GLY A 21 -5.94 -0.49 -7.56
CA GLY A 21 -6.92 -1.56 -7.56
C GLY A 21 -7.61 -1.72 -6.21
N ASP A 22 -8.70 -2.49 -6.19
CA ASP A 22 -9.32 -2.92 -4.94
C ASP A 22 -8.64 -4.19 -4.43
N PHE A 23 -7.75 -4.02 -3.46
CA PHE A 23 -7.04 -5.13 -2.81
C PHE A 23 -7.85 -5.78 -1.67
N LYS A 24 -9.01 -5.21 -1.29
CA LYS A 24 -9.83 -5.66 -0.13
C LYS A 24 -9.00 -5.91 1.15
N ALA A 25 -7.96 -5.11 1.32
CA ALA A 25 -7.00 -5.19 2.42
C ALA A 25 -7.23 -4.02 3.39
N LYS A 26 -7.16 -4.29 4.69
CA LYS A 26 -7.22 -3.25 5.72
C LYS A 26 -5.82 -3.07 6.28
N LEU A 27 -5.24 -1.90 6.05
CA LEU A 27 -3.94 -1.50 6.57
C LEU A 27 -4.15 -0.49 7.69
N SER A 28 -3.55 -0.76 8.85
CA SER A 28 -3.52 0.18 9.95
C SER A 28 -2.52 1.31 9.70
N THR A 29 -2.44 2.23 10.66
CA THR A 29 -1.26 3.08 10.80
C THR A 29 0.02 2.23 10.77
N ARG A 30 1.08 2.82 10.20
CA ARG A 30 2.41 2.20 10.17
C ARG A 30 2.82 1.70 11.56
N GLU A 31 3.44 0.54 11.62
CA GLU A 31 4.17 0.05 12.79
C GLU A 31 5.59 0.63 12.79
N SER A 32 6.30 0.54 13.91
CA SER A 32 7.64 1.12 14.04
C SER A 32 8.60 0.47 13.04
N GLY A 33 9.15 1.25 12.10
CA GLY A 33 10.08 0.79 11.06
C GLY A 33 9.50 0.70 9.66
N GLU A 34 8.17 0.73 9.49
CA GLU A 34 7.54 0.71 8.15
C GLU A 34 7.63 2.09 7.48
N LEU A 35 8.45 2.21 6.45
CA LEU A 35 8.66 3.47 5.72
C LEU A 35 7.69 3.65 4.56
N LYS A 36 7.09 2.55 4.09
CA LYS A 36 6.17 2.51 2.94
C LYS A 36 4.74 2.89 3.29
N LEU A 37 4.42 2.89 4.58
CA LEU A 37 3.11 3.25 5.14
C LEU A 37 3.17 4.63 5.81
N GLY A 38 2.19 5.47 5.48
CA GLY A 38 1.97 6.75 6.10
C GLY A 38 1.28 6.65 7.46
N LYS A 39 1.19 7.80 8.14
CA LYS A 39 0.69 7.90 9.52
C LYS A 39 -0.84 7.85 9.64
N PHE A 40 -1.58 7.82 8.53
CA PHE A 40 -3.04 8.01 8.51
C PHE A 40 -3.83 6.79 8.05
N GLY A 41 -3.39 5.59 8.42
CA GLY A 41 -4.13 4.35 8.17
C GLY A 41 -5.49 4.32 8.88
N ILE A 42 -6.48 3.68 8.25
CA ILE A 42 -7.85 3.58 8.75
C ILE A 42 -8.11 2.13 9.17
N ARG A 43 -8.47 1.92 10.45
CA ARG A 43 -8.85 0.63 11.08
C ARG A 43 -7.68 -0.32 11.38
N GLN A 44 -7.97 -1.41 12.09
CA GLN A 44 -7.01 -2.46 12.46
C GLN A 44 -6.59 -3.28 11.24
N ARG A 45 -5.31 -3.64 11.19
CA ARG A 45 -4.71 -4.46 10.13
C ARG A 45 -5.36 -5.85 10.09
N ASN A 46 -5.72 -6.32 8.90
CA ASN A 46 -6.16 -7.71 8.69
C ASN A 46 -5.05 -8.53 8.00
N PRO A 47 -5.16 -9.87 7.91
CA PRO A 47 -4.13 -10.71 7.29
C PRO A 47 -3.81 -10.33 5.83
N ARG A 48 -4.84 -9.89 5.07
CA ARG A 48 -4.65 -9.37 3.70
C ARG A 48 -3.88 -8.04 3.69
N GLY A 49 -4.08 -7.21 4.72
CA GLY A 49 -3.31 -6.00 4.97
C GLY A 49 -1.84 -6.32 5.19
N GLN A 50 -1.51 -7.34 5.98
CA GLN A 50 -0.13 -7.76 6.17
C GLN A 50 0.50 -8.23 4.86
N GLN A 51 -0.18 -9.10 4.10
CA GLN A 51 0.30 -9.55 2.79
C GLN A 51 0.54 -8.39 1.80
N LEU A 52 -0.32 -7.37 1.83
CA LEU A 52 -0.13 -6.16 1.02
C LEU A 52 1.06 -5.33 1.51
N ALA A 53 1.26 -5.21 2.83
CA ALA A 53 2.42 -4.52 3.40
C ALA A 53 3.73 -5.20 3.00
N ASP A 54 3.80 -6.53 3.14
CA ASP A 54 4.98 -7.32 2.77
C ASP A 54 5.29 -7.19 1.27
N PHE A 55 4.25 -7.22 0.43
CA PHE A 55 4.39 -6.98 -1.01
C PHE A 55 4.92 -5.57 -1.32
N MET A 56 4.40 -4.54 -0.67
CA MET A 56 4.84 -3.16 -0.89
C MET A 56 6.28 -2.94 -0.43
N GLU A 57 6.69 -3.52 0.70
CA GLU A 57 8.08 -3.48 1.16
C GLU A 57 9.01 -4.17 0.15
N LYS A 58 8.64 -5.38 -0.31
CA LYS A 58 9.42 -6.13 -1.31
C LYS A 58 9.60 -5.38 -2.63
N GLU A 59 8.55 -4.75 -3.14
CA GLU A 59 8.56 -4.02 -4.42
C GLU A 59 8.93 -2.53 -4.28
N GLY A 60 9.22 -2.08 -3.06
CA GLY A 60 9.57 -0.68 -2.77
C GLY A 60 8.42 0.33 -2.95
N LEU A 61 7.17 -0.12 -3.01
CA LEU A 61 5.97 0.68 -3.26
C LEU A 61 5.51 1.47 -2.03
N PHE A 62 4.95 2.66 -2.25
CA PHE A 62 4.41 3.50 -1.19
C PHE A 62 2.88 3.53 -1.20
N MET A 63 2.27 3.34 -0.04
CA MET A 63 0.82 3.43 0.11
C MET A 63 0.37 4.90 0.17
N MET A 64 0.26 5.57 -0.98
CA MET A 64 -0.04 7.01 -1.06
C MET A 64 -1.26 7.43 -0.23
N ASN A 65 -2.33 6.63 -0.21
CA ASN A 65 -3.56 6.93 0.54
C ASN A 65 -3.38 7.03 2.05
N SER A 66 -2.28 6.50 2.60
CA SER A 66 -1.98 6.56 4.03
C SER A 66 -1.15 7.79 4.44
N PHE A 67 -0.64 8.57 3.48
CA PHE A 67 0.15 9.78 3.74
C PHE A 67 -0.71 11.04 3.85
N PHE A 68 -1.93 11.01 3.34
CA PHE A 68 -2.83 12.17 3.31
C PHE A 68 -4.09 11.92 4.13
N GLN A 69 -4.36 12.79 5.10
CA GLN A 69 -5.59 12.74 5.89
C GLN A 69 -6.69 13.55 5.19
N LYS A 70 -7.81 12.90 4.85
CA LYS A 70 -9.01 13.64 4.45
C LYS A 70 -9.55 14.45 5.64
N ARG A 71 -10.06 15.65 5.37
CA ARG A 71 -10.74 16.48 6.37
C ARG A 71 -11.86 15.69 7.06
N PRO A 72 -12.12 15.88 8.36
CA PRO A 72 -13.05 15.07 9.16
C PRO A 72 -14.44 14.88 8.55
N HIS A 73 -14.93 15.87 7.81
CA HIS A 73 -16.23 15.89 7.13
C HIS A 73 -16.33 15.01 5.85
N ARG A 74 -15.23 14.37 5.43
CA ARG A 74 -15.14 13.54 4.20
C ARG A 74 -14.50 12.18 4.55
N LYS A 75 -15.10 11.47 5.51
CA LYS A 75 -14.74 10.08 5.83
C LYS A 75 -15.66 9.11 5.11
#